data_AF-A0A6G3SND3-F1
#
_entry.id   AF-A0A6G3SND3-F1
#
_cell.length_a   1.000
_cell.length_b   1.000
_cell.length_c   1.000
_cell.angle_alpha   90.00
_cell.angle_beta   90.00
_cell.angle_gamma   90.00
#
_symmetry.space_group_name_H-M   'P 1'
#
loop_
_entity.id
_entity.type
_entity.pdbx_description
1 polymer ?
#
loop_
_entity_poly.entity_id
_entity_poly.type
_entity_poly.pdbx_seq_one_letter_code
_entity_poly.pdbx_strand_id
1 'polypeptide(L)'
;MRRVVRGFWGPRPESAEALADRWRRTLDGVAELVPQAADAWSQVHGNGPATAFAPDGDALLRAVRTAQSAADWSDLTGTGLRLVGTGAPGWQAEVSGLAGGAPEFLLQSLAIILHAPDGAVVPEEALLSLVARVWEPDFGDVSDDDVLDALEDDAGYSVGDPVVGRTGYLSPARAALVPDGLEVVREPLPGGGELLSIAAPGDSAGVVRVYQRLREAGALAPLPRPMDRAVL
;
A
#
# COMPACT_ATOMS: atom_id res chain seq x y z
N MET A 1 -2.38 -18.78 4.42
CA MET A 1 -1.69 -18.03 3.35
C MET A 1 -1.46 -16.55 3.70
N ARG A 2 -0.36 -15.93 3.21
CA ARG A 2 -0.04 -14.51 3.36
C ARG A 2 -0.42 -13.73 2.09
N ARG A 3 -0.96 -12.52 2.24
CA ARG A 3 -1.35 -11.59 1.18
C ARG A 3 -0.82 -10.20 1.47
N VAL A 4 -0.32 -9.51 0.46
CA VAL A 4 0.30 -8.19 0.63
C VAL A 4 -0.33 -7.22 -0.35
N VAL A 5 -0.89 -6.13 0.20
CA VAL A 5 -1.45 -5.01 -0.56
C VAL A 5 -0.66 -3.76 -0.20
N ARG A 6 -0.15 -3.03 -1.19
CA ARG A 6 0.72 -1.87 -0.96
C ARG A 6 0.32 -0.70 -1.83
N GLY A 7 0.55 0.50 -1.33
CA GLY A 7 0.49 1.74 -2.08
C GLY A 7 1.71 2.60 -1.76
N PHE A 8 2.25 3.28 -2.77
CA PHE A 8 3.47 4.06 -2.68
C PHE A 8 3.29 5.42 -3.34
N TRP A 9 3.87 6.47 -2.74
CA TRP A 9 3.85 7.82 -3.30
C TRP A 9 5.11 8.63 -2.94
N GLY A 10 5.33 9.71 -3.68
CA GLY A 10 6.37 10.68 -3.37
C GLY A 10 6.09 11.53 -2.12
N PRO A 11 6.87 12.61 -1.93
CA PRO A 11 6.62 13.62 -0.91
C PRO A 11 5.17 14.11 -0.87
N ARG A 12 4.59 14.11 0.32
CA ARG A 12 3.29 14.71 0.63
C ARG A 12 3.27 15.03 2.12
N PRO A 13 3.68 16.26 2.51
CA PRO A 13 3.56 16.74 3.87
C PRO A 13 2.09 16.79 4.30
N GLU A 14 1.78 16.25 5.47
CA GLU A 14 0.42 16.21 6.00
C GLU A 14 0.43 16.48 7.51
N SER A 15 -0.62 17.12 8.04
CA SER A 15 -0.73 17.33 9.49
C SER A 15 -1.00 16.01 10.22
N ALA A 16 -0.74 15.98 11.53
CA ALA A 16 -1.03 14.82 12.36
C ALA A 16 -2.51 14.43 12.32
N GLU A 17 -3.41 15.41 12.24
CA GLU A 17 -4.86 15.21 12.13
C GLU A 17 -5.25 14.56 10.79
N ALA A 18 -4.66 15.02 9.68
CA ALA A 18 -4.91 14.44 8.36
C ALA A 18 -4.42 12.98 8.30
N LEU A 19 -3.22 12.72 8.84
CA LEU A 19 -2.70 11.36 8.95
C LEU A 19 -3.58 10.47 9.82
N ALA A 20 -4.00 10.95 11.00
CA ALA A 20 -4.86 10.20 11.91
C ALA A 20 -6.21 9.85 11.25
N ASP A 21 -6.79 10.77 10.47
CA ASP A 21 -8.01 10.50 9.72
C ASP A 21 -7.82 9.47 8.61
N ARG A 22 -6.71 9.52 7.84
CA ARG A 22 -6.38 8.49 6.84
C ARG A 22 -6.21 7.12 7.50
N TRP A 23 -5.52 7.05 8.63
CA TRP A 23 -5.40 5.81 9.41
C TRP A 23 -6.75 5.29 9.86
N ARG A 24 -7.61 6.14 10.42
CA ARG A 24 -8.97 5.77 10.85
C ARG A 24 -9.77 5.19 9.69
N ARG A 25 -9.85 5.90 8.56
CA ARG A 25 -10.55 5.43 7.35
C ARG A 25 -10.00 4.12 6.82
N THR A 26 -8.69 3.89 6.95
CA THR A 26 -8.06 2.63 6.55
C THR A 26 -8.52 1.49 7.46
N LEU A 27 -8.47 1.68 8.78
CA LEU A 27 -8.85 0.64 9.75
C LEU A 27 -10.36 0.34 9.70
N ASP A 28 -11.20 1.38 9.55
CA ASP A 28 -12.64 1.23 9.34
C ASP A 28 -12.92 0.38 8.08
N GLY A 29 -12.25 0.69 6.96
CA GLY A 29 -12.40 -0.05 5.71
C GLY A 29 -11.85 -1.49 5.79
N VAL A 30 -10.75 -1.72 6.52
CA VAL A 30 -10.24 -3.08 6.77
C VAL A 30 -11.22 -3.88 7.62
N ALA A 31 -11.82 -3.28 8.65
CA ALA A 31 -12.82 -3.94 9.48
C ALA A 31 -14.09 -4.30 8.69
N GLU A 32 -14.48 -3.49 7.71
CA GLU A 32 -15.60 -3.79 6.82
C GLU A 32 -15.28 -4.92 5.83
N LEU A 33 -14.10 -4.87 5.19
CA LEU A 33 -13.70 -5.84 4.16
C LEU A 33 -13.26 -7.19 4.73
N VAL A 34 -12.60 -7.17 5.89
CA VAL A 34 -11.99 -8.35 6.54
C VAL A 34 -12.30 -8.34 8.04
N PRO A 35 -13.59 -8.42 8.44
CA PRO A 35 -13.99 -8.36 9.84
C PRO A 35 -13.33 -9.45 10.70
N GLN A 36 -12.98 -10.59 10.09
CA GLN A 36 -12.31 -11.72 10.74
C GLN A 36 -10.94 -11.35 11.34
N ALA A 37 -10.32 -10.26 10.89
CA ALA A 37 -8.99 -9.83 11.33
C ALA A 37 -9.01 -8.52 12.12
N ALA A 38 -10.19 -8.03 12.54
CA ALA A 38 -10.37 -6.68 13.05
C ALA A 38 -11.10 -6.58 14.40
N ASP A 39 -11.26 -7.69 15.13
CA ASP A 39 -11.93 -7.70 16.44
C ASP A 39 -11.11 -6.96 17.51
N ALA A 40 -9.78 -7.11 17.48
CA ALA A 40 -8.87 -6.49 18.43
C ALA A 40 -7.61 -5.99 17.73
N TRP A 41 -7.22 -4.76 18.06
CA TRP A 41 -6.03 -4.10 17.52
C TRP A 41 -4.94 -3.95 18.58
N SER A 42 -3.69 -3.99 18.12
CA SER A 42 -2.51 -3.70 18.90
C SER A 42 -1.57 -2.80 18.12
N GLN A 43 -0.89 -1.89 18.81
CA GLN A 43 0.17 -1.07 18.24
C GLN A 43 1.51 -1.74 18.46
N VAL A 44 2.27 -1.89 17.37
CA VAL A 44 3.65 -2.37 17.42
C VAL A 44 4.58 -1.17 17.50
N HIS A 45 5.46 -1.18 18.50
CA HIS A 45 6.42 -0.11 18.75
C HIS A 45 7.79 -0.48 18.18
N GLY A 46 8.59 0.53 17.84
CA GLY A 46 9.99 0.30 17.39
C GLY A 46 10.87 -0.32 18.47
N ASN A 47 10.49 -0.17 19.74
CA ASN A 47 11.12 -0.83 20.88
C ASN A 47 10.06 -1.20 21.93
N GLY A 48 10.20 -2.37 22.55
CA GLY A 48 9.27 -2.89 23.55
C GLY A 48 8.12 -3.75 22.97
N PRO A 49 7.26 -4.29 23.86
CA PRO A 49 6.16 -5.17 23.46
C PRO A 49 5.03 -4.39 22.79
N ALA A 50 4.27 -5.06 21.93
CA ALA A 50 3.03 -4.50 21.38
C ALA A 50 2.01 -4.21 22.51
N THR A 51 1.22 -3.15 22.33
CA THR A 51 0.21 -2.73 23.31
C THR A 51 -1.18 -2.76 22.69
N ALA A 52 -2.20 -3.12 23.47
CA ALA A 52 -3.59 -3.03 23.02
C ALA A 52 -3.91 -1.60 22.53
N PHE A 53 -4.65 -1.51 21.44
CA PHE A 53 -4.97 -0.25 20.76
C PHE A 53 -6.44 -0.21 20.40
N ALA A 54 -7.13 0.86 20.79
CA ALA A 54 -8.48 1.14 20.34
C ALA A 54 -8.38 2.16 19.19
N PRO A 55 -8.79 1.82 17.95
CA PRO A 55 -8.61 2.69 16.80
C PRO A 55 -9.64 3.82 16.70
N ASP A 56 -9.90 4.51 17.81
CA ASP A 56 -10.68 5.75 17.80
C ASP A 56 -9.83 6.95 17.33
N GLY A 57 -10.50 8.03 16.91
CA GLY A 57 -9.84 9.19 16.32
C GLY A 57 -8.83 9.87 17.25
N ASP A 58 -9.13 9.94 18.56
CA ASP A 58 -8.24 10.57 19.53
C ASP A 58 -7.02 9.69 19.83
N ALA A 59 -7.19 8.38 19.90
CA ALA A 59 -6.12 7.41 20.06
C ALA A 59 -5.17 7.40 18.86
N LEU A 60 -5.71 7.45 17.63
CA LEU A 60 -4.93 7.56 16.41
C LEU A 60 -4.14 8.86 16.35
N LEU A 61 -4.76 10.00 16.68
CA LEU A 61 -4.07 11.28 16.72
C LEU A 61 -2.93 11.28 17.76
N ARG A 62 -3.16 10.70 18.94
CA ARG A 62 -2.11 10.54 19.96
C ARG A 62 -0.98 9.65 19.46
N ALA A 63 -1.29 8.54 18.80
CA ALA A 63 -0.29 7.62 18.26
C ALA A 63 0.59 8.30 17.19
N VAL A 64 -0.02 9.02 16.25
CA VAL A 64 0.68 9.79 15.20
C VAL A 64 1.59 10.85 15.83
N ARG A 65 1.08 11.65 16.76
CA ARG A 65 1.88 12.69 17.45
C ARG A 65 3.04 12.10 18.25
N THR A 66 2.84 10.95 18.88
CA THR A 66 3.89 10.23 19.61
C THR A 66 4.96 9.69 18.67
N ALA A 67 4.57 9.16 17.50
CA ALA A 67 5.51 8.71 16.50
C ALA A 67 6.33 9.87 15.90
N GLN A 68 5.69 11.02 15.66
CA GLN A 68 6.38 12.24 15.22
C GLN A 68 7.41 12.72 16.26
N SER A 69 7.02 12.80 17.54
CA SER A 69 7.93 13.28 18.58
C SER A 69 9.08 12.32 18.89
N ALA A 70 8.92 11.02 18.62
CA ALA A 70 9.96 10.02 18.80
C ALA A 70 10.98 10.00 17.65
N ALA A 71 10.65 10.57 16.50
CA ALA A 71 11.49 10.58 15.31
C ALA A 71 11.92 12.02 14.99
N ASP A 72 13.16 12.38 15.34
CA ASP A 72 13.75 13.72 15.13
C ASP A 72 13.69 14.22 13.65
N TRP A 73 13.38 13.32 12.71
CA TRP A 73 13.37 13.56 11.27
C TRP A 73 12.01 13.29 10.62
N SER A 74 10.90 13.21 11.39
CA SER A 74 9.58 12.85 10.86
C SER A 74 9.09 13.77 9.73
N ASP A 75 9.46 15.05 9.75
CA ASP A 75 9.10 15.99 8.69
C ASP A 75 9.85 15.67 7.38
N LEU A 76 11.06 15.11 7.48
CA LEU A 76 11.86 14.70 6.33
C LEU A 76 11.48 13.31 5.83
N THR A 77 11.28 12.33 6.71
CA THR A 77 11.08 10.93 6.29
C THR A 77 9.62 10.49 6.29
N GLY A 78 8.75 11.20 7.00
CA GLY A 78 7.39 10.79 7.32
C GLY A 78 7.25 10.17 8.70
N THR A 79 6.01 9.93 9.09
CA THR A 79 5.59 9.35 10.37
C THR A 79 5.28 7.87 10.18
N GLY A 80 5.99 7.02 10.90
CA GLY A 80 5.78 5.56 10.89
C GLY A 80 4.72 5.12 11.89
N LEU A 81 3.77 4.28 11.47
CA LEU A 81 2.85 3.60 12.37
C LEU A 81 2.61 2.15 11.90
N ARG A 82 2.52 1.22 12.85
CA ARG A 82 2.27 -0.21 12.61
C ARG A 82 1.24 -0.74 13.60
N LEU A 83 0.15 -1.28 13.08
CA LEU A 83 -0.98 -1.81 13.83
C LEU A 83 -1.25 -3.25 13.40
N VAL A 84 -1.52 -4.13 14.36
CA VAL A 84 -1.85 -5.53 14.11
C VAL A 84 -3.25 -5.81 14.65
N GLY A 85 -4.15 -6.19 13.74
CA GLY A 85 -5.50 -6.64 13.98
C GLY A 85 -5.59 -8.16 14.06
N THR A 86 -6.41 -8.66 14.96
CA THR A 86 -6.70 -10.09 15.15
C THR A 86 -8.19 -10.28 15.37
N GLY A 87 -8.68 -11.51 15.18
CA GLY A 87 -10.07 -11.87 15.45
C GLY A 87 -10.29 -13.37 15.39
N ALA A 88 -10.88 -13.85 14.30
CA ALA A 88 -11.12 -15.26 14.08
C ALA A 88 -9.80 -16.07 14.01
N PRO A 89 -9.81 -17.36 14.45
CA PRO A 89 -8.61 -18.20 14.40
C PRO A 89 -7.96 -18.25 13.01
N GLY A 90 -6.64 -18.01 12.96
CA GLY A 90 -5.86 -18.01 11.72
C GLY A 90 -5.96 -16.73 10.89
N TRP A 91 -6.74 -15.73 11.34
CA TRP A 91 -6.82 -14.41 10.71
C TRP A 91 -5.99 -13.37 11.47
N GLN A 92 -5.19 -12.63 10.73
CA GLN A 92 -4.45 -11.48 11.25
C GLN A 92 -4.30 -10.44 10.13
N ALA A 93 -4.50 -9.17 10.47
CA ALA A 93 -4.18 -8.03 9.62
C ALA A 93 -3.01 -7.28 10.23
N GLU A 94 -2.06 -6.88 9.41
CA GLU A 94 -1.05 -5.91 9.78
C GLU A 94 -1.16 -4.72 8.83
N VAL A 95 -1.39 -3.54 9.39
CA VAL A 95 -1.42 -2.29 8.65
C VAL A 95 -0.22 -1.46 9.08
N SER A 96 0.68 -1.18 8.16
CA SER A 96 1.89 -0.40 8.41
C SER A 96 2.05 0.70 7.37
N GLY A 97 2.60 1.83 7.76
CA GLY A 97 2.82 2.93 6.83
C GLY A 97 3.84 3.93 7.31
N LEU A 98 4.41 4.64 6.35
CA LEU A 98 5.30 5.78 6.51
C LEU A 98 4.75 6.92 5.65
N ALA A 99 4.25 7.97 6.29
CA ALA A 99 3.44 8.98 5.61
C ALA A 99 3.58 10.40 6.20
N GLY A 100 3.17 11.42 5.44
CA GLY A 100 3.11 12.82 5.86
C GLY A 100 4.43 13.60 5.84
N GLY A 101 5.50 13.07 5.26
CA GLY A 101 6.81 13.73 5.16
C GLY A 101 7.17 14.22 3.75
N ALA A 102 8.38 14.78 3.64
CA ALA A 102 8.98 15.22 2.36
C ALA A 102 10.32 14.51 2.02
N PRO A 103 10.34 13.17 1.91
CA PRO A 103 11.59 12.44 1.70
C PRO A 103 12.16 12.65 0.30
N GLU A 104 13.46 12.94 0.21
CA GLU A 104 14.15 13.11 -1.07
C GLU A 104 14.44 11.79 -1.79
N PHE A 105 14.52 10.67 -1.05
CA PHE A 105 15.05 9.40 -1.55
C PHE A 105 14.24 8.16 -1.17
N LEU A 106 13.22 8.31 -0.32
CA LEU A 106 12.41 7.20 0.20
C LEU A 106 10.95 7.43 -0.16
N LEU A 107 10.31 6.45 -0.80
CA LEU A 107 8.88 6.54 -1.05
C LEU A 107 8.11 6.47 0.26
N GLN A 108 7.06 7.28 0.34
CA GLN A 108 6.03 7.09 1.35
C GLN A 108 5.19 5.88 0.97
N SER A 109 4.66 5.18 1.98
CA SER A 109 3.98 3.92 1.73
C SER A 109 2.93 3.56 2.77
N LEU A 110 1.99 2.73 2.34
CA LEU A 110 1.10 1.97 3.19
C LEU A 110 1.10 0.51 2.71
N ALA A 111 1.23 -0.42 3.65
CA ALA A 111 1.09 -1.85 3.41
C ALA A 111 0.03 -2.46 4.33
N ILE A 112 -0.85 -3.26 3.75
CA ILE A 112 -1.76 -4.15 4.45
C ILE A 112 -1.29 -5.59 4.17
N ILE A 113 -0.83 -6.28 5.21
CA ILE A 113 -0.45 -7.69 5.15
C ILE A 113 -1.54 -8.49 5.84
N LEU A 114 -2.14 -9.43 5.13
CA LEU A 114 -3.16 -10.32 5.68
C LEU A 114 -2.62 -11.74 5.78
N HIS A 115 -2.81 -12.34 6.94
CA HIS A 115 -2.72 -13.78 7.13
C HIS A 115 -4.14 -14.32 7.24
N ALA A 116 -4.45 -15.32 6.42
CA ALA A 116 -5.74 -16.00 6.42
C ALA A 116 -5.54 -17.52 6.38
N PRO A 117 -6.52 -18.33 6.85
CA PRO A 117 -6.52 -19.77 6.67
C PRO A 117 -6.43 -20.17 5.19
N ASP A 118 -5.93 -21.36 4.91
CA ASP A 118 -5.81 -21.82 3.53
C ASP A 118 -7.18 -22.01 2.87
N GLY A 119 -7.31 -21.56 1.61
CA GLY A 119 -8.57 -21.55 0.88
C GLY A 119 -9.54 -20.42 1.26
N ALA A 120 -9.19 -19.56 2.23
CA ALA A 120 -9.97 -18.38 2.52
C ALA A 120 -9.92 -17.39 1.34
N VAL A 121 -11.09 -16.82 1.01
CA VAL A 121 -11.20 -15.76 0.01
C VAL A 121 -10.83 -14.44 0.68
N VAL A 122 -9.87 -13.72 0.10
CA VAL A 122 -9.44 -12.39 0.57
C VAL A 122 -9.82 -11.36 -0.49
N PRO A 123 -10.48 -10.24 -0.13
CA PRO A 123 -10.94 -9.23 -1.08
C PRO A 123 -9.79 -8.27 -1.46
N GLU A 124 -8.76 -8.80 -2.12
CA GLU A 124 -7.49 -8.11 -2.38
C GLU A 124 -7.65 -6.84 -3.24
N GLU A 125 -8.44 -6.92 -4.31
CA GLU A 125 -8.71 -5.76 -5.17
C GLU A 125 -9.44 -4.65 -4.40
N ALA A 126 -10.42 -5.01 -3.57
CA ALA A 126 -11.16 -4.06 -2.75
C ALA A 126 -10.27 -3.39 -1.69
N LEU A 127 -9.32 -4.14 -1.12
CA LEU A 127 -8.29 -3.59 -0.22
C LEU A 127 -7.37 -2.64 -0.97
N LEU A 128 -6.93 -2.97 -2.19
CA LEU A 128 -6.14 -2.04 -3.00
C LEU A 128 -6.95 -0.81 -3.38
N SER A 129 -8.24 -0.94 -3.71
CA SER A 129 -9.12 0.21 -3.93
C SER A 129 -9.26 1.07 -2.68
N LEU A 130 -9.34 0.46 -1.49
CA LEU A 130 -9.37 1.18 -0.21
C LEU A 130 -8.09 2.00 -0.03
N VAL A 131 -6.92 1.40 -0.25
CA VAL A 131 -5.64 2.12 -0.19
C VAL A 131 -5.62 3.26 -1.22
N ALA A 132 -6.04 3.00 -2.46
CA ALA A 132 -6.10 4.01 -3.51
C ALA A 132 -6.97 5.21 -3.12
N ARG A 133 -8.18 4.97 -2.60
CA ARG A 133 -9.11 6.04 -2.19
C ARG A 133 -8.65 6.80 -0.95
N VAL A 134 -8.05 6.11 0.02
CA VAL A 134 -7.72 6.71 1.32
C VAL A 134 -6.37 7.39 1.31
N TRP A 135 -5.41 6.87 0.55
CA TRP A 135 -4.02 7.36 0.54
C TRP A 135 -3.60 7.99 -0.76
N GLU A 136 -4.37 7.82 -1.85
CA GLU A 136 -4.09 8.40 -3.16
C GLU A 136 -2.62 8.18 -3.53
N PRO A 137 -2.14 6.91 -3.58
CA PRO A 137 -0.76 6.62 -3.92
C PRO A 137 -0.48 6.99 -5.38
N ASP A 138 0.79 7.02 -5.78
CA ASP A 138 1.16 7.17 -7.19
C ASP A 138 1.02 5.82 -7.91
N PHE A 139 1.35 4.72 -7.24
CA PHE A 139 1.14 3.35 -7.71
C PHE A 139 0.90 2.40 -6.52
N GLY A 140 0.34 1.23 -6.79
CA GLY A 140 0.14 0.21 -5.77
C GLY A 140 -0.02 -1.18 -6.38
N ASP A 141 0.06 -2.19 -5.53
CA ASP A 141 0.07 -3.57 -5.97
C ASP A 141 -0.53 -4.54 -4.94
N VAL A 142 -1.09 -5.62 -5.46
CA VAL A 142 -1.34 -6.86 -4.73
C VAL A 142 -0.29 -7.88 -5.17
N SER A 143 0.55 -8.34 -4.25
CA SER A 143 1.66 -9.25 -4.56
C SER A 143 1.90 -10.27 -3.45
N ASP A 144 2.81 -11.20 -3.73
CA ASP A 144 3.42 -12.16 -2.82
C ASP A 144 4.88 -12.39 -3.24
N ASP A 145 5.58 -13.24 -2.48
CA ASP A 145 7.01 -13.43 -2.66
C ASP A 145 7.31 -14.04 -4.04
N ASP A 146 6.49 -14.99 -4.52
CA ASP A 146 6.63 -15.60 -5.86
C ASP A 146 6.51 -14.57 -7.01
N VAL A 147 5.66 -13.56 -6.87
CA VAL A 147 5.54 -12.48 -7.86
C VAL A 147 6.74 -11.53 -7.79
N LEU A 148 7.20 -11.18 -6.58
CA LEU A 148 8.34 -10.28 -6.42
C LEU A 148 9.65 -10.91 -6.91
N ASP A 149 9.88 -12.18 -6.58
CA ASP A 149 11.05 -12.93 -7.02
C ASP A 149 11.08 -13.03 -8.56
N ALA A 150 9.95 -13.35 -9.19
CA ALA A 150 9.86 -13.39 -10.65
C ALA A 150 10.12 -12.01 -11.30
N LEU A 151 9.65 -10.92 -10.68
CA LEU A 151 9.92 -9.57 -11.18
C LEU A 151 11.40 -9.18 -11.05
N GLU A 152 12.06 -9.57 -9.97
CA GLU A 152 13.50 -9.36 -9.77
C GLU A 152 14.31 -10.15 -10.80
N ASP A 153 14.03 -11.45 -10.92
CA ASP A 153 14.76 -12.38 -11.78
C ASP A 153 14.56 -12.08 -13.29
N ASP A 154 13.31 -11.85 -13.71
CA ASP A 154 12.96 -11.81 -15.14
C ASP A 154 12.69 -10.40 -15.68
N ALA A 155 12.50 -9.40 -14.82
CA ALA A 155 12.14 -8.04 -15.24
C ALA A 155 13.02 -6.93 -14.65
N GLY A 156 14.08 -7.29 -13.90
CA GLY A 156 15.01 -6.34 -13.33
C GLY A 156 14.32 -5.34 -12.39
N TYR A 157 13.33 -5.80 -11.64
CA TYR A 157 12.77 -5.06 -10.52
C TYR A 157 13.81 -4.91 -9.42
N SER A 158 13.81 -3.77 -8.74
CA SER A 158 14.57 -3.57 -7.51
C SER A 158 13.73 -2.88 -6.46
N VAL A 159 14.06 -3.09 -5.19
CA VAL A 159 13.34 -2.46 -4.07
C VAL A 159 13.33 -0.93 -4.24
N GLY A 160 12.14 -0.36 -4.25
CA GLY A 160 11.90 1.06 -4.44
C GLY A 160 11.50 1.46 -5.87
N ASP A 161 11.57 0.54 -6.84
CA ASP A 161 11.02 0.77 -8.17
C ASP A 161 9.48 0.74 -8.15
N PRO A 162 8.81 1.54 -9.00
CA PRO A 162 7.40 1.39 -9.24
C PRO A 162 7.05 -0.02 -9.72
N VAL A 163 6.00 -0.59 -9.13
CA VAL A 163 5.64 -2.00 -9.31
C VAL A 163 4.12 -2.18 -9.37
N VAL A 164 3.71 -3.20 -10.12
CA VAL A 164 2.37 -3.80 -10.09
C VAL A 164 2.53 -5.29 -9.83
N GLY A 165 1.54 -5.90 -9.18
CA GLY A 165 1.51 -7.34 -8.93
C GLY A 165 0.43 -8.01 -9.76
N ARG A 166 -0.24 -9.02 -9.20
CA ARG A 166 -1.40 -9.64 -9.86
C ARG A 166 -2.60 -8.69 -10.00
N THR A 167 -2.66 -7.70 -9.13
CA THR A 167 -3.49 -6.50 -9.31
C THR A 167 -2.57 -5.29 -9.13
N GLY A 168 -2.74 -4.28 -9.97
CA GLY A 168 -2.03 -3.00 -9.89
C GLY A 168 -2.99 -1.84 -9.71
N TYR A 169 -2.55 -0.77 -9.05
CA TYR A 169 -3.18 0.54 -9.10
C TYR A 169 -2.21 1.53 -9.73
N LEU A 170 -2.72 2.38 -10.62
CA LEU A 170 -1.99 3.50 -11.19
C LEU A 170 -2.76 4.79 -10.96
N SER A 171 -2.07 5.84 -10.50
CA SER A 171 -2.63 7.19 -10.42
C SER A 171 -3.06 7.69 -11.81
N PRO A 172 -3.92 8.72 -11.92
CA PRO A 172 -4.43 9.18 -13.22
C PRO A 172 -3.35 9.42 -14.29
N ALA A 173 -2.25 10.07 -13.91
CA ALA A 173 -1.18 10.38 -14.85
C ALA A 173 -0.44 9.13 -15.34
N ARG A 174 -0.22 8.15 -14.46
CA ARG A 174 0.38 6.87 -14.84
C ARG A 174 -0.58 5.99 -15.63
N ALA A 175 -1.87 6.00 -15.27
CA ALA A 175 -2.91 5.26 -15.98
C ALA A 175 -3.09 5.74 -17.43
N ALA A 176 -2.89 7.04 -17.68
CA ALA A 176 -2.90 7.61 -19.03
C ALA A 176 -1.76 7.09 -19.93
N LEU A 177 -0.69 6.53 -19.34
CA LEU A 177 0.44 5.93 -20.06
C LEU A 177 0.26 4.43 -20.30
N VAL A 178 -0.83 3.82 -19.83
CA VAL A 178 -1.10 2.40 -20.06
C VAL A 178 -1.32 2.17 -21.56
N PRO A 179 -0.53 1.29 -22.22
CA PRO A 179 -0.62 1.09 -23.65
C PRO A 179 -1.96 0.43 -24.04
N ASP A 180 -2.50 0.85 -25.18
CA ASP A 180 -3.65 0.17 -25.80
C ASP A 180 -3.32 -1.30 -26.10
N GLY A 181 -4.32 -2.16 -25.98
CA GLY A 181 -4.17 -3.60 -26.24
C GLY A 181 -3.41 -4.37 -25.17
N LEU A 182 -3.13 -3.78 -24.01
CA LEU A 182 -2.69 -4.52 -22.83
C LEU A 182 -3.84 -5.45 -22.37
N GLU A 183 -3.60 -6.76 -22.35
CA GLU A 183 -4.58 -7.79 -21.99
C GLU A 183 -4.83 -7.84 -20.47
N VAL A 184 -5.40 -6.76 -19.93
CA VAL A 184 -5.75 -6.62 -18.51
C VAL A 184 -7.15 -6.04 -18.39
N VAL A 185 -7.85 -6.40 -17.31
CA VAL A 185 -9.11 -5.72 -16.98
C VAL A 185 -8.77 -4.39 -16.32
N ARG A 186 -9.29 -3.29 -16.87
CA ARG A 186 -9.09 -1.93 -16.36
C ARG A 186 -10.37 -1.47 -15.67
N GLU A 187 -10.27 -1.05 -14.42
CA GLU A 187 -11.38 -0.49 -13.66
C GLU A 187 -11.02 0.93 -13.18
N PRO A 188 -11.67 1.97 -13.71
CA PRO A 188 -11.52 3.33 -13.19
C PRO A 188 -12.04 3.44 -11.76
N LEU A 189 -11.25 4.04 -10.86
CA LEU A 189 -11.67 4.25 -9.48
C LEU A 189 -12.39 5.60 -9.28
N PRO A 190 -13.41 5.66 -8.41
CA PRO A 190 -13.95 6.93 -7.94
C PRO A 190 -12.85 7.75 -7.24
N GLY A 191 -12.60 8.97 -7.73
CA GLY A 191 -11.50 9.83 -7.27
C GLY A 191 -10.26 9.83 -8.18
N GLY A 192 -10.23 8.95 -9.19
CA GLY A 192 -9.21 8.93 -10.23
C GLY A 192 -8.21 7.78 -10.13
N GLY A 193 -7.49 7.56 -11.23
CA GLY A 193 -6.63 6.41 -11.42
C GLY A 193 -7.42 5.16 -11.79
N GLU A 194 -6.70 4.06 -11.94
CA GLU A 194 -7.27 2.81 -12.43
C GLU A 194 -6.67 1.61 -11.70
N LEU A 195 -7.52 0.62 -11.44
CA LEU A 195 -7.08 -0.73 -11.11
C LEU A 195 -6.86 -1.54 -12.39
N LEU A 196 -5.83 -2.37 -12.35
CA LEU A 196 -5.49 -3.33 -13.37
C LEU A 196 -5.58 -4.73 -12.75
N SER A 197 -6.52 -5.57 -13.17
CA SER A 197 -6.51 -7.00 -12.86
C SER A 197 -5.66 -7.70 -13.90
N ILE A 198 -4.47 -8.16 -13.48
CA ILE A 198 -3.37 -8.55 -14.37
C ILE A 198 -3.30 -10.06 -14.53
N ALA A 199 -3.34 -10.80 -13.43
CA ALA A 199 -3.11 -12.23 -13.44
C ALA A 199 -3.90 -12.95 -12.33
N ALA A 200 -4.20 -14.23 -12.55
CA ALA A 200 -4.72 -15.08 -11.50
C ALA A 200 -3.61 -15.44 -10.49
N PRO A 201 -3.94 -15.85 -9.25
CA PRO A 201 -2.95 -16.36 -8.31
C PRO A 201 -2.11 -17.49 -8.92
N GLY A 202 -0.78 -17.38 -8.81
CA GLY A 202 0.19 -18.35 -9.34
C GLY A 202 0.67 -18.08 -10.78
N ASP A 203 0.15 -17.07 -11.49
CA ASP A 203 0.63 -16.68 -12.81
C ASP A 203 1.60 -15.48 -12.75
N SER A 204 2.78 -15.70 -12.14
CA SER A 204 3.84 -14.68 -12.07
C SER A 204 4.37 -14.29 -13.45
N ALA A 205 4.35 -15.22 -14.43
CA ALA A 205 4.78 -14.94 -15.79
C ALA A 205 3.86 -13.93 -16.50
N GLY A 206 2.54 -13.99 -16.26
CA GLY A 206 1.58 -12.98 -16.69
C GLY A 206 1.89 -11.60 -16.12
N VAL A 207 2.19 -11.54 -14.82
CA VAL A 207 2.59 -10.30 -14.15
C VAL A 207 3.85 -9.70 -14.75
N VAL A 208 4.90 -10.51 -14.95
CA VAL A 208 6.18 -10.08 -15.55
C VAL A 208 5.97 -9.45 -16.92
N ARG A 209 5.19 -10.10 -17.81
CA ARG A 209 4.91 -9.57 -19.16
C ARG A 209 4.22 -8.22 -19.10
N VAL A 210 3.20 -8.08 -18.25
CA VAL A 210 2.45 -6.82 -18.13
C VAL A 210 3.32 -5.73 -17.50
N TYR A 211 4.08 -6.06 -16.46
CA TYR A 211 5.01 -5.15 -15.80
C TYR A 211 6.04 -4.57 -16.79
N GLN A 212 6.66 -5.42 -17.63
CA GLN A 212 7.60 -4.98 -18.66
C GLN A 212 6.94 -4.00 -19.64
N ARG A 213 5.72 -4.30 -20.11
CA ARG A 213 4.96 -3.44 -21.03
C ARG A 213 4.63 -2.08 -20.40
N LEU A 214 4.27 -2.06 -19.11
CA LEU A 214 4.01 -0.82 -18.37
C LEU A 214 5.29 0.00 -18.14
N ARG A 215 6.44 -0.65 -17.91
CA ARG A 215 7.74 0.02 -17.84
C ARG A 215 8.13 0.65 -19.17
N GLU A 216 8.01 -0.09 -20.26
CA GLU A 216 8.31 0.40 -21.63
C GLU A 216 7.47 1.62 -21.98
N ALA A 217 6.21 1.65 -21.57
CA ALA A 217 5.30 2.76 -21.79
C ALA A 217 5.53 3.96 -20.84
N GLY A 218 6.42 3.83 -19.85
CA GLY A 218 6.71 4.87 -18.86
C GLY A 218 5.69 4.96 -17.71
N ALA A 219 4.62 4.15 -17.72
CA ALA A 219 3.63 4.12 -16.64
C ALA A 219 4.26 3.76 -15.27
N LEU A 220 5.38 3.03 -15.29
CA LEU A 220 6.19 2.66 -14.12
C LEU A 220 7.53 3.39 -14.05
N ALA A 221 7.66 4.57 -14.67
CA ALA A 221 8.85 5.39 -14.50
C ALA A 221 9.02 5.80 -13.02
N PRO A 222 10.23 5.67 -12.43
CA PRO A 222 10.48 6.13 -11.07
C PRO A 222 10.30 7.65 -10.98
N LEU A 223 10.00 8.14 -9.78
CA LEU A 223 10.08 9.58 -9.51
C LEU A 223 11.52 10.06 -9.74
N PRO A 224 11.73 11.32 -10.18
CA PRO A 224 13.06 11.92 -10.22
C PRO A 224 13.71 11.89 -8.84
N ARG A 225 15.04 12.04 -8.78
CA ARG A 225 15.79 12.16 -7.52
C ARG A 225 16.56 13.48 -7.50
N PRO A 226 16.38 14.36 -6.49
CA PRO A 226 15.44 14.25 -5.36
C PRO A 226 13.97 14.10 -5.78
N MET A 227 13.18 13.39 -4.98
CA MET A 227 11.78 13.12 -5.30
C MET A 227 10.96 14.40 -5.44
N ASP A 228 10.33 14.55 -6.60
CA ASP A 228 9.32 15.57 -6.87
C ASP A 228 8.06 14.89 -7.41
N ARG A 229 7.03 14.86 -6.57
CA ARG A 229 5.75 14.24 -6.90
C ARG A 229 4.96 15.05 -7.93
N ALA A 230 5.19 16.36 -8.02
CA ALA A 230 4.45 17.24 -8.94
C ALA A 230 4.81 17.02 -10.41
N VAL A 231 5.86 16.24 -10.68
CA VAL A 231 6.33 15.88 -12.04
C VAL A 231 5.53 14.70 -12.64
N LEU A 232 4.68 14.03 -11.83
CA LEU A 232 3.80 12.96 -12.31
C LEU A 232 2.64 13.48 -13.16
#